data_AF-A0A2J8ABT1-F1
#
_entry.id   AF-A0A2J8ABT1-F1
#
_cell.length_a   1.000
_cell.length_b   1.000
_cell.length_c   1.000
_cell.angle_alpha   90.00
_cell.angle_beta   90.00
_cell.angle_gamma   90.00
#
_symmetry.space_group_name_H-M   'P 1'
#
loop_
_entity.id
_entity.type
_entity.pdbx_description
1 polymer ?
#
loop_
_entity_poly.entity_id
_entity_poly.type
_entity_poly.pdbx_seq_one_letter_code
_entity_poly.pdbx_strand_id
1 'polypeptide(L)'
;MPRPRPQPHPHPQLGGPAAAPAPAPAAAPAAAPAAAAIDDLNDLDVAPAWFQQYVQQQQQHNAQQLDAQHQQVLQSLQGLRDDLLPFRVAAARAHNRMAPHGAALMGVPSTAANAPNLGAGQVPNGFPRTESGLHRLTGVQVDPLLASYGLDTGGSVPVRRNRLAQHVGVALRLM
;
A
#
# COMPACT_ATOMS: atom_id res chain seq x y z
N MET A 1 17.46 26.06 36.21
CA MET A 1 16.30 26.59 35.46
C MET A 1 15.40 25.43 35.04
N PRO A 2 14.21 25.26 35.65
CA PRO A 2 13.31 24.15 35.35
C PRO A 2 12.48 24.42 34.08
N ARG A 3 12.40 23.42 33.18
CA ARG A 3 11.59 23.47 31.95
C ARG A 3 10.13 23.12 32.25
N PRO A 4 9.14 23.81 31.66
CA PRO A 4 7.73 23.51 31.85
C PRO A 4 7.32 22.22 31.11
N ARG A 5 6.48 21.41 31.77
CA ARG A 5 5.85 20.21 31.20
C ARG A 5 4.64 20.61 30.32
N PRO A 6 4.44 19.98 29.16
CA PRO A 6 3.22 20.19 28.36
C PRO A 6 2.01 19.47 28.99
N GLN A 7 0.88 20.17 29.03
CA GLN A 7 -0.42 19.67 29.48
C GLN A 7 -1.10 18.78 28.42
N PRO A 8 -1.90 17.78 28.80
CA PRO A 8 -2.73 17.00 27.90
C PRO A 8 -4.07 17.70 27.62
N HIS A 9 -4.47 17.79 26.35
CA HIS A 9 -5.79 18.24 25.94
C HIS A 9 -6.79 17.07 25.88
N PRO A 10 -8.02 17.24 26.41
CA PRO A 10 -9.09 16.24 26.32
C PRO A 10 -9.89 16.30 25.01
N HIS A 11 -10.51 15.17 24.72
CA HIS A 11 -11.34 14.76 23.58
C HIS A 11 -12.35 15.77 23.01
N PRO A 12 -12.84 15.48 21.78
CA PRO A 12 -14.27 15.38 21.56
C PRO A 12 -14.70 13.97 21.13
N GLN A 13 -15.62 13.44 21.92
CA GLN A 13 -16.43 12.25 21.75
C GLN A 13 -17.50 12.54 20.68
N LEU A 14 -17.39 11.93 19.50
CA LEU A 14 -18.43 12.00 18.47
C LEU A 14 -19.43 10.86 18.68
N GLY A 15 -20.56 11.20 19.26
CA GLY A 15 -21.74 10.34 19.34
C GLY A 15 -22.58 10.41 18.08
N GLY A 16 -22.88 9.23 17.52
CA GLY A 16 -24.11 8.87 16.80
C GLY A 16 -24.33 9.43 15.38
N PRO A 17 -25.29 8.89 14.61
CA PRO A 17 -26.27 7.85 14.96
C PRO A 17 -26.22 6.58 14.09
N ALA A 18 -26.89 5.55 14.62
CA ALA A 18 -27.20 4.28 13.98
C ALA A 18 -27.91 4.44 12.63
N ALA A 19 -27.48 3.65 11.65
CA ALA A 19 -28.18 3.45 10.39
C ALA A 19 -29.53 2.80 10.66
N ALA A 20 -30.61 3.57 10.49
CA ALA A 20 -31.96 3.06 10.48
C ALA A 20 -32.20 2.19 9.23
N PRO A 21 -33.02 1.13 9.33
CA PRO A 21 -33.27 0.18 8.25
C PRO A 21 -34.08 0.80 7.09
N ALA A 22 -33.80 0.31 5.88
CA ALA A 22 -34.47 0.68 4.64
C ALA A 22 -36.00 0.47 4.72
N PRO A 23 -36.83 1.40 4.20
CA PRO A 23 -38.26 1.16 4.08
C PRO A 23 -38.55 0.18 2.92
N ALA A 24 -39.36 -0.84 3.23
CA ALA A 24 -39.96 -1.75 2.27
C ALA A 24 -41.01 -1.03 1.39
N PRO A 25 -41.23 -1.48 0.13
CA PRO A 25 -42.15 -0.83 -0.81
C PRO A 25 -43.61 -1.09 -0.42
N ALA A 26 -44.39 -0.03 -0.21
CA ALA A 26 -45.83 -0.10 -0.03
C ALA A 26 -46.53 -0.24 -1.39
N ALA A 27 -47.49 -1.16 -1.46
CA ALA A 27 -48.30 -1.49 -2.62
C ALA A 27 -49.20 -0.33 -3.08
N ALA A 28 -49.47 -0.32 -4.39
CA ALA A 28 -50.30 0.62 -5.13
C ALA A 28 -51.77 0.68 -4.67
N PRO A 29 -52.46 1.81 -4.89
CA PRO A 29 -53.87 1.82 -5.22
C PRO A 29 -54.05 1.89 -6.75
N ALA A 30 -54.79 0.91 -7.28
CA ALA A 30 -55.29 0.92 -8.64
C ALA A 30 -56.47 1.90 -8.76
N ALA A 31 -56.40 2.83 -9.72
CA ALA A 31 -57.54 3.54 -10.29
C ALA A 31 -57.31 3.70 -11.81
N ALA A 32 -58.15 3.04 -12.60
CA ALA A 32 -58.25 3.16 -14.06
C ALA A 32 -58.98 4.47 -14.47
N PRO A 33 -59.21 4.74 -15.76
CA PRO A 33 -58.25 4.91 -16.85
C PRO A 33 -58.36 6.35 -17.40
N ALA A 34 -57.34 7.19 -17.22
CA ALA A 34 -57.21 8.45 -17.95
C ALA A 34 -56.36 8.23 -19.23
N ALA A 35 -56.78 7.26 -20.04
CA ALA A 35 -56.19 7.00 -21.34
C ALA A 35 -56.86 7.90 -22.40
N ALA A 36 -56.48 9.18 -22.46
CA ALA A 36 -56.78 10.06 -23.61
C ALA A 36 -56.08 11.44 -23.63
N ALA A 37 -55.15 11.80 -22.72
CA ALA A 37 -54.61 13.16 -22.70
C ALA A 37 -53.15 13.32 -22.24
N ILE A 38 -52.32 12.28 -22.35
CA ILE A 38 -50.88 12.37 -22.03
C ILE A 38 -50.05 11.66 -23.11
N ASP A 39 -50.37 11.89 -24.38
CA ASP A 39 -49.46 11.56 -25.50
C ASP A 39 -48.71 12.82 -25.98
N ASP A 40 -49.21 14.02 -25.65
CA ASP A 40 -48.70 15.31 -26.15
C ASP A 40 -47.65 16.00 -25.25
N LEU A 41 -47.17 15.30 -24.21
CA LEU A 41 -46.08 15.78 -23.33
C LEU A 41 -44.81 14.94 -23.45
N ASN A 42 -44.81 13.90 -24.28
CA ASN A 42 -43.62 13.09 -24.56
C ASN A 42 -42.71 13.69 -25.66
N ASP A 43 -43.12 14.79 -26.31
CA ASP A 43 -42.42 15.36 -27.49
C ASP A 43 -41.57 16.61 -27.18
N LEU A 44 -41.48 17.05 -25.93
CA LEU A 44 -40.95 18.39 -25.60
C LEU A 44 -39.68 18.45 -24.75
N ASP A 45 -39.04 17.33 -24.42
CA ASP A 45 -37.83 17.38 -23.57
C ASP A 45 -36.62 16.64 -24.16
N VAL A 46 -36.50 16.67 -25.50
CA VAL A 46 -35.23 16.36 -26.15
C VAL A 46 -34.31 17.57 -25.96
N ALA A 47 -33.42 17.49 -24.96
CA ALA A 47 -32.43 18.52 -24.72
C ALA A 47 -31.75 18.93 -26.05
N PRO A 48 -31.64 20.24 -26.34
CA PRO A 48 -31.10 20.72 -27.60
C PRO A 48 -29.75 20.07 -27.95
N ALA A 49 -29.48 19.80 -29.23
CA ALA A 49 -28.22 19.15 -29.65
C ALA A 49 -26.95 19.87 -29.15
N TRP A 50 -26.99 21.20 -29.04
CA TRP A 50 -25.89 21.99 -28.47
C TRP A 50 -25.64 21.67 -26.99
N PHE A 51 -26.69 21.35 -26.23
CA PHE A 51 -26.58 20.98 -24.82
C PHE A 51 -25.93 19.61 -24.67
N GLN A 52 -26.30 18.63 -25.52
CA GLN A 52 -25.63 17.32 -25.52
C GLN A 52 -24.14 17.44 -25.84
N GLN A 53 -23.78 18.28 -26.82
CA GLN A 53 -22.37 18.53 -27.15
C GLN A 53 -21.62 19.19 -26.00
N TYR A 54 -22.24 20.17 -25.32
CA TYR A 54 -21.66 20.81 -24.14
C TYR A 54 -21.42 19.81 -23.00
N VAL A 55 -22.42 18.99 -22.68
CA VAL A 55 -22.29 17.94 -21.65
C VAL A 55 -21.19 16.96 -22.01
N GLN A 56 -21.09 16.56 -23.28
CA GLN A 56 -20.04 15.64 -23.73
C GLN A 56 -18.64 16.27 -23.63
N GLN A 57 -18.49 17.55 -23.98
CA GLN A 57 -17.23 18.28 -23.80
C GLN A 57 -16.86 18.44 -22.32
N GLN A 58 -17.84 18.76 -21.47
CA GLN A 58 -17.64 18.88 -20.03
C GLN A 58 -17.22 17.54 -19.40
N GLN A 59 -17.81 16.43 -19.83
CA GLN A 59 -17.40 15.09 -19.40
C GLN A 59 -15.96 14.77 -19.79
N GLN A 60 -15.55 15.09 -21.03
CA GLN A 60 -14.17 14.88 -21.48
C GLN A 60 -13.17 15.70 -20.66
N HIS A 61 -13.48 16.97 -20.37
CA HIS A 61 -12.63 17.81 -19.55
C HIS A 61 -12.48 17.26 -18.13
N ASN A 62 -13.59 16.83 -17.52
CA ASN A 62 -13.59 16.28 -16.16
C ASN A 62 -12.82 14.95 -16.09
N ALA A 63 -12.97 14.08 -17.09
CA ALA A 63 -12.21 12.83 -17.18
C ALA A 63 -10.69 13.08 -17.24
N GLN A 64 -10.25 14.02 -18.09
CA GLN A 64 -8.83 14.38 -18.17
C GLN A 64 -8.30 14.97 -16.85
N GLN A 65 -9.10 15.79 -16.18
CA GLN A 65 -8.72 16.35 -14.88
C GLN A 65 -8.58 15.26 -13.81
N LEU A 66 -9.49 14.28 -13.79
CA LEU A 66 -9.41 13.14 -12.88
C LEU A 66 -8.18 12.28 -13.15
N ASP A 67 -7.85 12.00 -14.41
CA ASP A 67 -6.66 11.22 -14.77
C ASP A 67 -5.37 11.92 -14.35
N ALA A 68 -5.29 13.24 -14.55
CA ALA A 68 -4.14 14.04 -14.12
C ALA A 68 -3.99 14.03 -12.58
N GLN A 69 -5.09 14.21 -11.84
CA GLN A 69 -5.06 14.10 -10.38
C GLN A 69 -4.66 12.70 -9.92
N HIS A 70 -5.18 11.65 -10.58
CA HIS A 70 -4.86 10.28 -10.24
C HIS A 70 -3.34 10.03 -10.39
N GLN A 71 -2.76 10.45 -11.50
CA GLN A 71 -1.31 10.29 -11.73
C GLN A 71 -0.49 11.05 -10.68
N GLN A 72 -0.91 12.26 -10.30
CA GLN A 72 -0.24 13.04 -9.25
C GLN A 72 -0.29 12.33 -7.90
N VAL A 73 -1.43 11.72 -7.55
CA VAL A 73 -1.55 10.94 -6.30
C VAL A 73 -0.62 9.74 -6.34
N LEU A 74 -0.58 8.99 -7.44
CA LEU A 74 0.32 7.83 -7.55
C LEU A 74 1.80 8.24 -7.41
N GLN A 75 2.19 9.36 -8.01
CA GLN A 75 3.55 9.86 -7.92
C GLN A 75 3.91 10.31 -6.49
N SER A 76 2.99 11.00 -5.80
CA SER A 76 3.21 11.40 -4.40
C SER A 76 3.30 10.20 -3.46
N LEU A 77 2.49 9.16 -3.68
CA LEU A 77 2.58 7.91 -2.92
C LEU A 77 3.89 7.15 -3.18
N GLN A 78 4.38 7.15 -4.42
CA GLN A 78 5.70 6.57 -4.74
C GLN A 78 6.83 7.33 -4.04
N GLY A 79 6.82 8.66 -4.09
CA GLY A 79 7.80 9.49 -3.39
C GLY A 79 7.84 9.21 -1.88
N LEU A 80 6.68 9.21 -1.21
CA LEU A 80 6.58 8.88 0.21
C LEU A 80 7.08 7.47 0.53
N ARG A 81 6.78 6.49 -0.34
CA ARG A 81 7.23 5.12 -0.14
C ARG A 81 8.76 5.03 -0.17
N ASP A 82 9.37 5.72 -1.11
CA ASP A 82 10.82 5.69 -1.31
C ASP A 82 11.53 6.51 -0.21
N ASP A 83 10.95 7.63 0.25
CA ASP A 83 11.45 8.41 1.39
C ASP A 83 11.40 7.63 2.72
N LEU A 84 10.39 6.78 2.90
CA LEU A 84 10.24 5.95 4.10
C LEU A 84 11.10 4.68 4.07
N LEU A 85 11.70 4.35 2.92
CA LEU A 85 12.46 3.12 2.76
C LEU A 85 13.62 2.97 3.75
N PRO A 86 14.48 3.98 3.98
CA PRO A 86 15.59 3.86 4.95
C PRO A 86 15.11 3.54 6.36
N PHE A 87 13.98 4.12 6.79
CA PHE A 87 13.40 3.89 8.11
C PHE A 87 12.85 2.47 8.24
N ARG A 88 12.17 1.95 7.21
CA ARG A 88 11.66 0.56 7.19
C ARG A 88 12.81 -0.44 7.27
N VAL A 89 13.89 -0.19 6.54
CA VAL A 89 15.10 -1.03 6.57
C VAL A 89 15.76 -0.98 7.94
N ALA A 90 15.91 0.21 8.52
CA ALA A 90 16.49 0.37 9.85
C ALA A 90 15.64 -0.32 10.94
N ALA A 91 14.32 -0.14 10.90
CA ALA A 91 13.38 -0.77 11.82
C ALA A 91 13.42 -2.30 11.73
N ALA A 92 13.40 -2.86 10.51
CA ALA A 92 13.48 -4.30 10.31
C ALA A 92 14.81 -4.88 10.84
N ARG A 93 15.93 -4.22 10.56
CA ARG A 93 17.25 -4.62 11.10
C ARG A 93 17.29 -4.52 12.62
N ALA A 94 16.76 -3.44 13.21
CA ALA A 94 16.71 -3.27 14.66
C ALA A 94 15.86 -4.35 15.33
N HIS A 95 14.71 -4.69 14.73
CA HIS A 95 13.87 -5.79 15.18
C HIS A 95 14.63 -7.12 15.15
N ASN A 96 15.27 -7.44 14.03
CA ASN A 96 16.03 -8.68 13.86
C ASN A 96 17.21 -8.81 14.83
N ARG A 97 17.84 -7.69 15.22
CA ARG A 97 18.90 -7.69 16.26
C ARG A 97 18.40 -8.04 17.64
N MET A 98 17.16 -7.67 17.95
CA MET A 98 16.53 -7.92 19.25
C MET A 98 15.73 -9.22 19.29
N ALA A 99 15.53 -9.86 18.13
CA ALA A 99 14.78 -11.10 18.02
C ALA A 99 15.51 -12.22 18.81
N PRO A 100 14.81 -12.93 19.71
CA PRO A 100 15.41 -14.07 20.41
C PRO A 100 15.72 -15.20 19.42
N HIS A 101 16.60 -16.11 19.83
CA HIS A 101 17.03 -17.19 18.93
C HIS A 101 15.84 -18.02 18.47
N GLY A 102 15.77 -18.26 17.15
CA GLY A 102 14.66 -19.00 16.53
C GLY A 102 13.36 -18.20 16.34
N ALA A 103 13.30 -16.93 16.76
CA ALA A 103 12.14 -16.07 16.47
C ALA A 103 11.99 -15.76 14.98
N ALA A 104 10.80 -15.30 14.62
CA ALA A 104 10.50 -14.85 13.28
C ALA A 104 11.30 -13.59 12.95
N LEU A 105 11.98 -13.59 11.79
CA LEU A 105 12.69 -12.44 11.26
C LEU A 105 11.73 -11.56 10.46
N MET A 106 11.87 -10.25 10.64
CA MET A 106 11.23 -9.26 9.80
C MET A 106 11.99 -9.14 8.48
N GLY A 107 11.27 -9.22 7.37
CA GLY A 107 11.82 -9.02 6.04
C GLY A 107 12.45 -7.65 5.90
N VAL A 108 13.71 -7.60 5.48
CA VAL A 108 14.43 -6.34 5.25
C VAL A 108 14.25 -5.95 3.78
N PRO A 109 13.64 -4.79 3.48
CA PRO A 109 13.51 -4.35 2.10
C PRO A 109 14.87 -4.11 1.45
N SER A 110 15.01 -4.44 0.15
CA SER A 110 16.21 -4.06 -0.60
C SER A 110 16.23 -2.55 -0.86
N THR A 111 17.43 -1.97 -0.75
CA THR A 111 17.72 -0.57 -1.11
C THR A 111 18.48 -0.47 -2.43
N ALA A 112 18.83 -1.61 -3.04
CA ALA A 112 19.56 -1.61 -4.29
C ALA A 112 18.61 -1.24 -5.43
N ALA A 113 18.82 -0.05 -6.01
CA ALA A 113 18.04 0.44 -7.16
C ALA A 113 18.12 -0.48 -8.39
N ASN A 114 19.21 -1.25 -8.50
CA ASN A 114 19.49 -2.13 -9.64
C ASN A 114 19.44 -3.62 -9.26
N ALA A 115 18.72 -3.99 -8.20
CA ALA A 115 18.59 -5.39 -7.83
C ALA A 115 17.93 -6.18 -8.98
N PRO A 116 18.59 -7.23 -9.52
CA PRO A 116 17.99 -8.02 -10.59
C PRO A 116 16.69 -8.65 -10.08
N ASN A 117 15.58 -8.35 -10.78
CA ASN A 117 14.23 -8.87 -10.53
C ASN A 117 13.55 -8.40 -9.24
N LEU A 118 14.09 -7.40 -8.53
CA LEU A 118 13.44 -6.84 -7.34
C LEU A 118 13.42 -5.30 -7.40
N GLY A 119 12.23 -4.71 -7.31
CA GLY A 119 12.12 -3.26 -7.15
C GLY A 119 12.67 -2.82 -5.79
N ALA A 120 13.28 -1.63 -5.72
CA ALA A 120 13.64 -1.01 -4.44
C ALA A 120 12.42 -0.97 -3.50
N GLY A 121 12.65 -1.30 -2.23
CA GLY A 121 11.60 -1.35 -1.23
C GLY A 121 10.81 -2.66 -1.11
N GLN A 122 11.19 -3.68 -1.87
CA GLN A 122 10.64 -5.03 -1.73
C GLN A 122 11.58 -5.94 -0.94
N VAL A 123 11.02 -6.92 -0.23
CA VAL A 123 11.78 -7.98 0.44
C VAL A 123 12.03 -9.08 -0.59
N PRO A 124 13.28 -9.55 -0.77
CA PRO A 124 13.59 -10.62 -1.71
C PRO A 124 12.79 -11.90 -1.44
N ASN A 125 12.37 -12.56 -2.51
CA ASN A 125 11.74 -13.87 -2.37
C ASN A 125 12.74 -14.88 -1.76
N GLY A 126 12.26 -15.80 -0.94
CA GLY A 126 13.11 -16.75 -0.22
C GLY A 126 13.85 -16.17 0.98
N PHE A 127 13.52 -14.94 1.41
CA PHE A 127 14.04 -14.39 2.65
C PHE A 127 13.81 -15.36 3.83
N PRO A 128 14.85 -15.68 4.63
CA PRO A 128 14.71 -16.61 5.72
C PRO A 128 13.75 -16.04 6.78
N ARG A 129 12.70 -16.80 7.10
CA ARG A 129 11.71 -16.38 8.11
C ARG A 129 12.21 -16.52 9.54
N THR A 130 13.33 -17.20 9.77
CA THR A 130 13.93 -17.43 11.09
C THR A 130 15.45 -17.43 10.99
N GLU A 131 16.13 -17.24 12.12
CA GLU A 131 17.59 -17.37 12.22
C GLU A 131 18.07 -18.76 11.78
N SER A 132 17.40 -19.83 12.23
CA SER A 132 17.71 -21.21 11.82
C SER A 132 17.55 -21.43 10.31
N GLY A 133 16.57 -20.77 9.69
CA GLY A 133 16.41 -20.75 8.24
C GLY A 133 17.61 -20.11 7.54
N LEU A 134 18.13 -19.00 8.09
CA LEU A 134 19.31 -18.33 7.57
C LEU A 134 20.56 -19.22 7.67
N HIS A 135 20.75 -19.92 8.79
CA HIS A 135 21.86 -20.87 8.95
C HIS A 135 21.82 -22.04 7.97
N ARG A 136 20.62 -22.47 7.55
CA ARG A 136 20.43 -23.61 6.65
C ARG A 136 20.51 -23.26 5.16
N LEU A 137 20.68 -21.98 4.80
CA LEU A 137 20.77 -21.56 3.40
C LEU A 137 21.93 -22.24 2.68
N THR A 138 21.64 -22.82 1.52
CA THR A 138 22.68 -23.38 0.64
C THR A 138 23.35 -22.26 -0.18
N GLY A 139 24.47 -22.56 -0.84
CA GLY A 139 25.12 -21.60 -1.75
C GLY A 139 24.16 -21.08 -2.82
N VAL A 140 23.40 -22.00 -3.43
CA VAL A 140 22.39 -21.69 -4.47
C VAL A 140 21.28 -20.76 -3.96
N GLN A 141 20.96 -20.82 -2.66
CA GLN A 141 19.93 -19.98 -2.06
C GLN A 141 20.47 -18.63 -1.57
N VAL A 142 21.70 -18.59 -1.05
CA VAL A 142 22.28 -17.35 -0.48
C VAL A 142 22.73 -16.37 -1.56
N ASP A 143 23.21 -16.86 -2.70
CA ASP A 143 23.74 -16.03 -3.79
C ASP A 143 22.67 -15.09 -4.40
N PRO A 144 21.45 -15.55 -4.76
CA PRO A 144 20.41 -14.64 -5.24
C PRO A 144 19.95 -13.64 -4.18
N LEU A 145 19.95 -14.02 -2.89
CA LEU A 145 19.62 -13.10 -1.81
C LEU A 145 20.68 -12.00 -1.69
N LEU A 146 21.97 -12.35 -1.69
CA LEU A 146 23.06 -11.37 -1.67
C LEU A 146 23.00 -10.44 -2.89
N ALA A 147 22.80 -10.99 -4.08
CA ALA A 147 22.66 -10.21 -5.31
C ALA A 147 21.47 -9.24 -5.24
N SER A 148 20.33 -9.66 -4.69
CA SER A 148 19.14 -8.80 -4.53
C SER A 148 19.36 -7.63 -3.56
N TYR A 149 20.31 -7.74 -2.64
CA TYR A 149 20.74 -6.67 -1.74
C TYR A 149 21.95 -5.88 -2.26
N GLY A 150 22.48 -6.21 -3.45
CA GLY A 150 23.70 -5.61 -3.99
C GLY A 150 24.96 -5.95 -3.19
N LEU A 151 24.97 -7.10 -2.51
CA LEU A 151 26.11 -7.57 -1.72
C LEU A 151 26.99 -8.51 -2.55
N ASP A 152 28.29 -8.52 -2.24
CA ASP A 152 29.26 -9.44 -2.83
C ASP A 152 28.85 -10.91 -2.63
N THR A 153 28.93 -11.72 -3.68
CA THR A 153 28.66 -13.16 -3.69
C THR A 153 29.94 -14.00 -3.65
N GLY A 154 31.11 -13.39 -3.51
CA GLY A 154 32.37 -14.08 -3.30
C GLY A 154 32.51 -14.73 -1.93
N GLY A 155 33.39 -15.75 -1.85
CA GLY A 155 33.78 -16.45 -0.62
C GLY A 155 33.08 -17.79 -0.39
N SER A 156 33.36 -18.44 0.73
CA SER A 156 32.70 -19.71 1.10
C SER A 156 31.25 -19.49 1.54
N VAL A 157 30.41 -20.52 1.47
CA VAL A 157 28.99 -20.41 1.86
C VAL A 157 28.80 -19.85 3.28
N PRO A 158 29.58 -20.26 4.31
CA PRO A 158 29.49 -19.65 5.64
C PRO A 158 29.79 -18.13 5.65
N VAL A 159 30.80 -17.67 4.90
CA VAL A 159 31.13 -16.24 4.78
C VAL A 159 29.98 -15.46 4.16
N ARG A 160 29.36 -16.03 3.12
CA ARG A 160 28.21 -15.44 2.43
C ARG A 160 26.97 -15.36 3.31
N ARG A 161 26.67 -16.42 4.08
CA ARG A 161 25.60 -16.40 5.09
C ARG A 161 25.85 -15.35 6.16
N ASN A 162 27.09 -15.22 6.64
CA ASN A 162 27.43 -14.21 7.63
C ASN A 162 27.27 -12.79 7.10
N ARG A 163 27.69 -12.54 5.86
CA ARG A 163 27.47 -11.26 5.18
C ARG A 163 25.97 -10.93 5.08
N LEU A 164 25.14 -11.91 4.69
CA LEU A 164 23.69 -11.75 4.65
C LEU A 164 23.14 -11.46 6.07
N ALA A 165 23.54 -12.22 7.08
CA ALA A 165 23.09 -12.06 8.47
C ALA A 165 23.41 -10.67 9.02
N GLN A 166 24.65 -10.20 8.83
CA GLN A 166 25.06 -8.86 9.22
C GLN A 166 24.20 -7.77 8.55
N HIS A 167 23.92 -7.94 7.25
CA HIS A 167 23.07 -7.01 6.51
C HIS A 167 21.63 -7.00 7.05
N VAL A 168 21.06 -8.15 7.40
CA VAL A 168 19.68 -8.23 7.90
C VAL A 168 19.56 -7.92 9.40
N GLY A 169 20.70 -7.72 10.09
CA GLY A 169 20.74 -7.41 11.51
C GLY A 169 20.69 -8.63 12.43
N VAL A 170 21.10 -9.82 11.98
CA VAL A 170 21.15 -11.04 12.79
C VAL A 170 22.58 -11.32 13.21
N ALA A 171 22.80 -11.58 14.50
CA ALA A 171 24.11 -11.97 15.02
C ALA A 171 24.27 -13.49 14.93
N LEU A 172 24.96 -13.98 13.89
CA LEU A 172 25.30 -15.40 13.83
C LEU A 172 26.34 -15.71 14.89
N ARG A 173 25.93 -16.47 15.91
CA ARG A 173 26.88 -17.13 16.80
C ARG A 173 27.37 -18.38 16.09
N LEU A 174 28.68 -18.46 15.86
CA LEU A 174 29.34 -19.69 15.45
C LEU A 174 29.18 -20.67 16.62
N MET A 175 28.31 -21.66 16.46
CA MET A 175 28.24 -22.84 17.33
C MET A 175 29.30 -23.84 16.92
#